data_AF-A0A7V1NTW5-F1
#
_entry.id   AF-A0A7V1NTW5-F1
#
_cell.length_a   1.000
_cell.length_b   1.000
_cell.length_c   1.000
_cell.angle_alpha   90.00
_cell.angle_beta   90.00
_cell.angle_gamma   90.00
#
_symmetry.space_group_name_H-M   'P 1'
#
loop_
_entity.id
_entity.type
_entity.pdbx_description
1 polymer ?
#
loop_
_entity_poly.entity_id
_entity_poly.type
_entity_poly.pdbx_seq_one_letter_code
_entity_poly.pdbx_strand_id
1 'polypeptide(L)'
;VLEKAPIVPVSARTGQGLQDLLEALRELLEQTEPRPDRGRPRLWVDRVFTISGFGTVVTGTLVDGNLTVGQEVEIMPRGLKARIRGLQTHKKKIERAVPGSRVAINLSGVSKNDLARGDLVTTPGWLRPTLLVDVRLDYLADAPRLLKHNTRLKLFCGAAEVMARVRLLGQETLAPGASGWVQLELGEPLPLVRGDRFIVRTPSPPATVGGGVVVDPNPGRKHRRFRPEVISRLETLAQGTPAEVLLQVLERRGPLPVGDLPEVSGLGEAAPGALEELLARGDAVVLGAGRAVRGNPLVASRGWWAMMTGRMEEELAAYHRRYPLRPGMGREGLRSALRLDPRIFNGLMAQAAGEGLVADEGAAVRLTNHEIRLNPEQQRAVDDLLARFRHAPYTPPSVKESVAAVGEEVLTVLLAQGDLVQVSPDVLFLPATYEEMVRRIRARMQQNGSITLAQTRDLFHTSRKYAQALLEHLDEIGVTRRVGDERVLA
;
A
#
# COMPACT_ATOMS: atom_id res chain seq x y z
N VAL A 1 11.37 26.25 -28.78
CA VAL A 1 12.59 25.99 -27.96
C VAL A 1 13.77 26.86 -28.41
N LEU A 2 14.08 26.98 -29.70
CA LEU A 2 15.23 27.78 -30.16
C LEU A 2 14.94 29.25 -30.52
N GLU A 3 13.66 29.65 -30.59
CA GLU A 3 13.26 31.01 -31.01
C GLU A 3 13.88 32.14 -30.17
N LYS A 4 14.14 31.87 -28.89
CA LYS A 4 14.76 32.83 -27.95
C LYS A 4 16.24 32.52 -27.66
N ALA A 5 16.84 31.58 -28.38
CA ALA A 5 18.23 31.22 -28.14
C ALA A 5 19.17 32.34 -28.65
N PRO A 6 20.23 32.68 -27.90
CA PRO A 6 21.19 33.69 -28.34
C PRO A 6 21.90 33.24 -29.61
N ILE A 7 22.05 34.16 -30.57
CA ILE A 7 22.81 33.94 -31.80
C ILE A 7 24.19 34.56 -31.63
N VAL A 8 25.23 33.72 -31.60
CA VAL A 8 26.63 34.16 -31.49
C VAL A 8 27.31 34.01 -32.85
N PRO A 9 27.63 35.11 -33.57
CA PRO A 9 28.31 35.04 -34.85
C PRO A 9 29.79 34.69 -34.64
N VAL A 10 30.27 33.62 -35.29
CA VAL A 10 31.66 33.16 -35.16
C VAL A 10 32.29 32.85 -36.51
N SER A 11 33.62 32.94 -36.56
CA SER A 11 34.43 32.42 -37.66
C SER A 11 35.44 31.41 -37.12
N ALA A 12 35.20 30.12 -37.40
CA ALA A 12 36.11 29.06 -36.98
C ALA A 12 37.52 29.17 -37.62
N ARG A 13 37.63 29.87 -38.76
CA ARG A 13 38.90 30.08 -39.47
C ARG A 13 39.74 31.19 -38.86
N THR A 14 39.12 32.33 -38.53
CA THR A 14 39.84 33.51 -38.01
C THR A 14 39.86 33.56 -36.48
N GLY A 15 39.00 32.79 -35.82
CA GLY A 15 38.83 32.79 -34.37
C GLY A 15 37.90 33.89 -33.84
N GLN A 16 37.39 34.76 -34.71
CA GLN A 16 36.46 35.84 -34.32
C GLN A 16 35.19 35.27 -33.68
N GLY A 17 34.77 35.85 -32.55
CA GLY A 17 33.56 35.47 -31.82
C GLY A 17 33.66 34.15 -31.02
N LEU A 18 34.79 33.44 -31.07
CA LEU A 18 34.93 32.18 -30.32
C LEU A 18 34.97 32.39 -28.81
N GLN A 19 35.52 33.52 -28.35
CA GLN A 19 35.52 33.86 -26.93
C GLN A 19 34.09 34.11 -26.42
N ASP A 20 33.32 34.92 -27.16
CA ASP A 20 31.91 35.19 -26.86
C ASP A 20 31.07 33.89 -26.86
N LEU A 21 31.38 32.96 -27.77
CA LEU A 21 30.74 31.64 -27.81
C LEU A 21 31.08 30.82 -26.56
N LEU A 22 32.33 30.83 -26.11
CA LEU A 22 32.75 30.11 -24.89
C LEU A 22 32.11 30.68 -23.63
N GLU A 23 31.90 32.00 -23.58
CA GLU A 23 31.21 32.67 -22.49
C GLU A 23 29.72 32.32 -22.48
N ALA A 24 29.04 32.40 -23.63
CA ALA A 24 27.64 31.98 -23.76
C ALA A 24 27.43 30.50 -23.41
N LEU A 25 28.37 29.62 -23.79
CA LEU A 25 28.34 28.21 -23.39
C LEU A 25 28.54 28.03 -21.88
N ARG A 26 29.38 28.85 -21.25
CA ARG A 26 29.60 28.81 -19.79
C ARG A 26 28.34 29.20 -19.03
N GLU A 27 27.71 30.31 -19.40
CA GLU A 27 26.46 30.78 -18.80
C GLU A 27 25.33 29.74 -18.95
N LEU A 28 25.24 29.11 -20.13
CA LEU A 28 24.27 28.04 -20.36
C LEU A 28 24.52 26.84 -19.45
N LEU A 29 25.77 26.42 -19.29
CA LEU A 29 26.13 25.30 -18.44
C LEU A 29 25.90 25.59 -16.95
N GLU A 30 26.13 26.82 -16.50
CA GLU A 30 25.86 27.25 -15.11
C GLU A 30 24.38 27.19 -14.75
N GLN A 31 23.49 27.44 -15.71
CA GLN A 31 22.04 27.38 -15.53
C GLN A 31 21.46 25.97 -15.75
N THR A 32 22.28 25.02 -16.23
CA THR A 32 21.80 23.67 -16.57
C THR A 32 21.86 22.77 -15.34
N GLU A 33 20.72 22.22 -14.96
CA GLU A 33 20.67 21.21 -13.90
C GLU A 33 21.38 19.92 -14.34
N PRO A 34 22.21 19.32 -13.47
CA PRO A 34 22.78 18.00 -13.71
C PRO A 34 21.68 16.96 -13.97
N ARG A 35 21.97 16.01 -14.86
CA ARG A 35 21.07 14.88 -15.10
C ARG A 35 20.89 14.08 -13.79
N PRO A 36 19.65 13.87 -13.31
CA PRO A 36 19.42 13.15 -12.07
C PRO A 36 19.84 11.68 -12.20
N ASP A 37 20.42 11.13 -11.13
CA ASP A 37 20.65 9.70 -10.97
C ASP A 37 19.37 9.08 -10.39
N ARG A 38 18.76 8.15 -11.14
CA ARG A 38 17.53 7.46 -10.75
C ARG A 38 17.80 6.01 -10.34
N GLY A 39 19.06 5.62 -10.19
CA GLY A 39 19.49 4.26 -9.83
C GLY A 39 19.25 3.20 -10.90
N ARG A 40 18.83 3.59 -12.11
CA ARG A 40 18.44 2.69 -13.20
C ARG A 40 19.20 3.06 -14.48
N PRO A 41 20.50 2.71 -14.58
CA PRO A 41 21.36 3.15 -15.68
C PRO A 41 20.83 2.66 -17.02
N ARG A 42 20.79 3.56 -18.00
CA ARG A 42 20.40 3.27 -19.38
C ARG A 42 21.43 3.90 -20.33
N LEU A 43 22.17 3.08 -21.07
CA LEU A 43 23.06 3.56 -22.12
C LEU A 43 22.62 3.00 -23.47
N TRP A 44 22.12 3.88 -24.33
CA TRP A 44 21.79 3.53 -25.72
C TRP A 44 23.05 3.42 -26.54
N VAL A 45 23.27 2.25 -27.14
CA VAL A 45 24.44 1.93 -27.95
C VAL A 45 24.34 2.65 -29.29
N ASP A 46 25.27 3.57 -29.55
CA ASP A 46 25.37 4.27 -30.83
C ASP A 46 26.42 3.66 -31.78
N ARG A 47 27.44 2.99 -31.23
CA ARG A 47 28.49 2.30 -31.99
C ARG A 47 28.96 1.05 -31.25
N VAL A 48 29.32 0.03 -32.03
CA VAL A 48 29.90 -1.24 -31.58
C VAL A 48 31.16 -1.50 -32.37
N PHE A 49 32.27 -1.78 -31.69
CA PHE A 49 33.53 -2.14 -32.33
C PHE A 49 34.35 -3.05 -31.43
N THR A 50 35.36 -3.70 -32.01
CA THR A 50 36.28 -4.58 -31.27
C THR A 50 37.64 -3.90 -31.22
N ILE A 51 38.29 -3.91 -30.05
CA ILE A 51 39.69 -3.50 -29.92
C ILE A 51 40.51 -4.76 -29.58
N SER A 52 41.59 -5.00 -30.33
CA SER A 52 42.50 -6.12 -30.10
C SER A 52 43.01 -6.11 -28.65
N GLY A 53 42.91 -7.25 -27.96
CA GLY A 53 43.30 -7.40 -26.55
C GLY A 53 42.29 -6.89 -25.52
N PHE A 54 41.28 -6.09 -25.91
CA PHE A 54 40.27 -5.57 -24.98
C PHE A 54 38.92 -6.26 -25.11
N GLY A 55 38.54 -6.67 -26.33
CA GLY A 55 37.25 -7.30 -26.62
C GLY A 55 36.23 -6.35 -27.25
N THR A 56 34.95 -6.62 -27.01
CA THR A 56 33.83 -5.87 -27.57
C THR A 56 33.63 -4.56 -26.80
N VAL A 57 33.66 -3.44 -27.50
CA VAL A 57 33.45 -2.11 -26.94
C VAL A 57 32.22 -1.46 -27.55
N VAL A 58 31.36 -0.91 -26.70
CA VAL A 58 30.20 -0.12 -27.12
C VAL A 58 30.35 1.32 -26.67
N THR A 59 29.82 2.27 -27.44
CA THR A 59 29.71 3.67 -27.00
C THR A 59 28.26 4.14 -26.95
N GLY A 60 27.97 5.04 -26.03
CA GLY A 60 26.66 5.65 -25.90
C GLY A 60 26.65 6.77 -24.88
N THR A 61 25.50 7.42 -24.73
CA THR A 61 25.26 8.40 -23.66
C THR A 61 24.50 7.73 -22.53
N LEU A 62 25.05 7.80 -21.31
CA LEU A 62 24.45 7.23 -20.12
C LEU A 62 23.35 8.16 -19.58
N VAL A 63 22.19 7.60 -19.24
CA VAL A 63 21.09 8.30 -18.55
C VAL A 63 20.57 7.47 -17.39
N ASP A 64 19.80 8.11 -16.48
CA ASP A 64 19.01 7.50 -15.40
C ASP A 64 19.74 6.64 -14.35
N GLY A 65 21.06 6.50 -14.43
CA GLY A 65 21.84 5.84 -13.39
C GLY A 65 23.33 5.81 -13.67
N ASN A 66 24.07 5.28 -12.71
CA ASN A 66 25.51 5.09 -12.82
C ASN A 66 25.90 3.67 -13.23
N LEU A 67 27.05 3.54 -13.89
CA LEU A 67 27.67 2.25 -14.24
C LEU A 67 29.08 2.19 -13.66
N THR A 68 29.47 1.04 -13.10
CA THR A 68 30.77 0.84 -12.46
C THR A 68 31.52 -0.32 -13.10
N VAL A 69 32.86 -0.25 -13.13
CA VAL A 69 33.69 -1.37 -13.58
C VAL A 69 33.42 -2.62 -12.72
N GLY A 70 33.34 -3.78 -13.35
CA GLY A 70 33.05 -5.06 -12.69
C GLY A 70 31.57 -5.37 -12.51
N GLN A 71 30.66 -4.42 -12.80
CA GLN A 71 29.21 -4.60 -12.71
C GLN A 71 28.68 -5.57 -13.78
N GLU A 72 27.72 -6.41 -13.40
CA GLU A 72 26.90 -7.20 -14.33
C GLU A 72 25.84 -6.30 -14.98
N VAL A 73 25.69 -6.42 -16.29
CA VAL A 73 24.74 -5.67 -17.10
C VAL A 73 23.96 -6.58 -18.02
N GLU A 74 22.80 -6.11 -18.43
CA GLU A 74 21.92 -6.73 -19.41
C GLU A 74 21.85 -5.83 -20.65
N ILE A 75 21.96 -6.45 -21.84
CA ILE A 75 21.79 -5.78 -23.12
C ILE A 75 20.42 -6.10 -23.69
N MET A 76 19.59 -5.07 -23.76
CA MET A 76 18.24 -5.09 -24.31
C MET A 76 18.23 -4.72 -25.81
N PRO A 77 17.24 -5.22 -26.58
CA PRO A 77 16.05 -5.96 -26.15
C PRO A 77 16.25 -7.48 -25.99
N ARG A 78 17.42 -8.00 -26.32
CA ARG A 78 17.70 -9.46 -26.37
C ARG A 78 17.93 -10.12 -25.02
N GLY A 79 18.11 -9.35 -23.94
CA GLY A 79 18.36 -9.88 -22.60
C GLY A 79 19.73 -10.56 -22.45
N LEU A 80 20.73 -10.16 -23.25
CA LEU A 80 22.06 -10.74 -23.18
C LEU A 80 22.76 -10.26 -21.92
N LYS A 81 23.35 -11.19 -21.15
CA LYS A 81 24.15 -10.82 -19.97
C LYS A 81 25.59 -10.53 -20.36
N ALA A 82 26.15 -9.48 -19.77
CA ALA A 82 27.55 -9.12 -19.94
C ALA A 82 28.13 -8.54 -18.66
N ARG A 83 29.45 -8.40 -18.61
CA ARG A 83 30.15 -7.75 -17.49
C ARG A 83 31.06 -6.63 -17.97
N ILE A 84 31.01 -5.49 -17.28
CA ILE A 84 31.83 -4.32 -17.57
C ILE A 84 33.28 -4.61 -17.17
N ARG A 85 34.20 -4.70 -18.15
CA ARG A 85 35.64 -4.84 -17.90
C ARG A 85 36.35 -3.51 -17.75
N GLY A 86 35.79 -2.44 -18.29
CA GLY A 86 36.39 -1.11 -18.22
C GLY A 86 35.47 -0.06 -18.79
N LEU A 87 35.61 1.16 -18.26
CA LEU A 87 34.86 2.34 -18.69
C LEU A 87 35.83 3.42 -19.12
N GLN A 88 35.47 4.16 -20.17
CA GLN A 88 36.23 5.33 -20.61
C GLN A 88 35.32 6.49 -20.99
N THR A 89 35.75 7.71 -20.70
CA THR A 89 35.16 8.94 -21.23
C THR A 89 36.26 9.86 -21.75
N HIS A 90 36.06 10.50 -22.91
CA HIS A 90 37.06 11.37 -23.54
C HIS A 90 38.50 10.81 -23.56
N LYS A 91 38.64 9.50 -23.90
CA LYS A 91 39.91 8.74 -23.93
C LYS A 91 40.59 8.55 -22.56
N LYS A 92 39.94 8.86 -21.45
CA LYS A 92 40.43 8.62 -20.08
C LYS A 92 39.69 7.44 -19.46
N LYS A 93 40.41 6.56 -18.77
CA LYS A 93 39.83 5.48 -17.97
C LYS A 93 39.12 6.05 -16.74
N ILE A 94 37.97 5.49 -16.40
CA ILE A 94 37.17 5.85 -15.23
C ILE A 94 36.67 4.58 -14.54
N GLU A 95 36.48 4.63 -13.22
CA GLU A 95 35.90 3.52 -12.45
C GLU A 95 34.36 3.57 -12.44
N ARG A 96 33.79 4.77 -12.47
CA ARG A 96 32.35 5.02 -12.41
C ARG A 96 31.93 6.05 -13.45
N ALA A 97 30.91 5.72 -14.24
CA ALA A 97 30.25 6.62 -15.17
C ALA A 97 28.95 7.16 -14.57
N VAL A 98 28.68 8.45 -14.79
CA VAL A 98 27.49 9.15 -14.28
C VAL A 98 26.55 9.59 -15.41
N PRO A 99 25.25 9.78 -15.15
CA PRO A 99 24.29 10.27 -16.14
C PRO A 99 24.75 11.55 -16.85
N GLY A 100 24.42 11.66 -18.14
CA GLY A 100 24.85 12.77 -19.01
C GLY A 100 26.22 12.56 -19.68
N SER A 101 26.99 11.56 -19.24
CA SER A 101 28.30 11.28 -19.81
C SER A 101 28.21 10.46 -21.09
N ARG A 102 29.09 10.77 -22.06
CA ARG A 102 29.39 9.86 -23.18
C ARG A 102 30.43 8.84 -22.71
N VAL A 103 30.07 7.57 -22.76
CA VAL A 103 30.83 6.47 -22.17
C VAL A 103 31.16 5.43 -23.24
N ALA A 104 32.40 4.96 -23.22
CA ALA A 104 32.80 3.72 -23.88
C ALA A 104 32.86 2.61 -22.83
N ILE A 105 32.16 1.51 -23.07
CA ILE A 105 32.10 0.35 -22.19
C ILE A 105 32.79 -0.82 -22.87
N ASN A 106 33.82 -1.36 -22.23
CA ASN A 106 34.38 -2.64 -22.60
C ASN A 106 33.55 -3.77 -21.96
N LEU A 107 32.92 -4.59 -22.79
CA LEU A 107 32.01 -5.65 -22.38
C LEU A 107 32.64 -7.03 -22.57
N SER A 108 32.30 -7.92 -21.65
CA SER A 108 32.68 -9.34 -21.70
C SER A 108 31.46 -10.24 -21.59
N GLY A 109 31.54 -11.42 -22.21
CA GLY A 109 30.40 -12.33 -22.37
C GLY A 109 29.63 -12.13 -23.68
N VAL A 110 29.96 -11.10 -24.48
CA VAL A 110 29.30 -10.79 -25.76
C VAL A 110 30.30 -10.44 -26.85
N SER A 111 30.00 -10.83 -28.09
CA SER A 111 30.77 -10.49 -29.28
C SER A 111 30.20 -9.25 -29.97
N LYS A 112 30.98 -8.64 -30.88
CA LYS A 112 30.51 -7.53 -31.72
C LYS A 112 29.25 -7.90 -32.51
N ASN A 113 29.13 -9.14 -32.97
CA ASN A 113 28.00 -9.59 -33.80
C ASN A 113 26.70 -9.75 -32.99
N ASP A 114 26.82 -9.88 -31.67
CA ASP A 114 25.68 -9.97 -30.76
C ASP A 114 25.07 -8.61 -30.45
N LEU A 115 25.72 -7.51 -30.86
CA LEU A 115 25.33 -6.15 -30.50
C LEU A 115 25.11 -5.30 -31.74
N ALA A 116 24.13 -4.41 -31.67
CA ALA A 116 23.79 -3.48 -32.73
C ALA A 116 23.58 -2.07 -32.19
N ARG A 117 23.64 -1.08 -33.08
CA ARG A 117 23.19 0.27 -32.76
C ARG A 117 21.70 0.22 -32.41
N GLY A 118 21.32 0.89 -31.34
CA GLY A 118 19.96 0.87 -30.81
C GLY A 118 19.74 -0.12 -29.68
N ASP A 119 20.68 -1.04 -29.42
CA ASP A 119 20.65 -1.83 -28.18
C ASP A 119 20.82 -0.91 -26.96
N LEU A 120 20.35 -1.37 -25.81
CA LEU A 120 20.44 -0.63 -24.55
C LEU A 120 21.18 -1.46 -23.51
N VAL A 121 22.25 -0.91 -22.94
CA VAL A 121 22.96 -1.49 -21.78
C VAL A 121 22.33 -0.95 -20.50
N THR A 122 21.91 -1.84 -19.61
CA THR A 122 21.25 -1.50 -18.34
C THR A 122 21.54 -2.53 -17.24
N THR A 123 21.08 -2.29 -16.01
CA THR A 123 21.08 -3.28 -14.93
C THR A 123 20.08 -4.40 -15.21
N PRO A 124 20.37 -5.65 -14.81
CA PRO A 124 19.47 -6.77 -15.08
C PRO A 124 18.09 -6.65 -14.40
N GLY A 125 17.05 -7.14 -15.09
CA GLY A 125 15.81 -7.58 -14.44
C GLY A 125 14.74 -6.53 -14.10
N TRP A 126 14.91 -5.26 -14.50
CA TRP A 126 13.91 -4.20 -14.21
C TRP A 126 13.20 -3.66 -15.47
N LEU A 127 13.81 -3.78 -16.64
CA LEU A 127 13.30 -3.19 -17.87
C LEU A 127 12.75 -4.29 -18.78
N ARG A 128 11.53 -4.11 -19.28
CA ARG A 128 10.88 -5.07 -20.18
C ARG A 128 10.74 -4.44 -21.56
N PRO A 129 11.20 -5.11 -22.63
CA PRO A 129 11.03 -4.60 -23.98
C PRO A 129 9.57 -4.74 -24.42
N THR A 130 9.05 -3.78 -25.18
CA THR A 130 7.64 -3.72 -25.59
C THR A 130 7.49 -3.63 -27.11
N LEU A 131 6.37 -4.16 -27.63
CA LEU A 131 5.92 -3.95 -29.01
C LEU A 131 4.78 -2.94 -29.12
N LEU A 132 4.18 -2.54 -27.99
CA LEU A 132 3.09 -1.58 -27.93
C LEU A 132 3.44 -0.47 -26.96
N VAL A 133 3.27 0.77 -27.36
CA VAL A 133 3.55 1.92 -26.51
C VAL A 133 2.50 2.99 -26.72
N ASP A 134 1.94 3.52 -25.63
CA ASP A 134 1.05 4.67 -25.71
C ASP A 134 1.85 5.96 -25.52
N VAL A 135 1.62 6.90 -26.43
CA VAL A 135 2.39 8.12 -26.53
C VAL A 135 1.47 9.32 -26.70
N ARG A 136 1.95 10.46 -26.22
CA ARG A 136 1.47 11.76 -26.71
C ARG A 136 2.34 12.12 -27.91
N LEU A 137 1.72 12.23 -29.08
CA LEU A 137 2.38 12.62 -30.32
C LEU A 137 2.06 14.08 -30.65
N ASP A 138 3.09 14.88 -30.84
CA ASP A 138 3.02 16.21 -31.44
C ASP A 138 3.40 16.10 -32.92
N TYR A 139 2.45 16.42 -33.79
CA TYR A 139 2.64 16.36 -35.24
C TYR A 139 3.02 17.74 -35.76
N LEU A 140 4.14 17.83 -36.48
CA LEU A 140 4.71 19.12 -36.86
C LEU A 140 3.80 19.87 -37.83
N ALA A 141 3.84 21.21 -37.75
CA ALA A 141 3.05 22.08 -38.63
C ALA A 141 3.47 22.00 -40.10
N ASP A 142 4.74 21.69 -40.36
CA ASP A 142 5.32 21.51 -41.70
C ASP A 142 5.20 20.07 -42.23
N ALA A 143 4.49 19.19 -41.51
CA ALA A 143 4.28 17.82 -41.96
C ALA A 143 3.47 17.80 -43.27
N PRO A 144 3.88 16.99 -44.27
CA PRO A 144 3.39 17.13 -45.64
C PRO A 144 1.94 16.67 -45.84
N ARG A 145 1.38 15.87 -44.92
CA ARG A 145 0.06 15.24 -45.05
C ARG A 145 -0.57 15.06 -43.67
N LEU A 146 -1.90 14.97 -43.63
CA LEU A 146 -2.64 14.50 -42.45
C LEU A 146 -2.15 13.09 -42.05
N LEU A 147 -1.91 12.87 -40.76
CA LEU A 147 -1.58 11.56 -40.23
C LEU A 147 -2.85 10.73 -40.09
N LYS A 148 -2.90 9.58 -40.77
CA LYS A 148 -4.06 8.66 -40.74
C LYS A 148 -3.79 7.46 -39.84
N HIS A 149 -4.87 6.81 -39.39
CA HIS A 149 -4.77 5.50 -38.75
C HIS A 149 -4.04 4.49 -39.65
N ASN A 150 -3.26 3.59 -39.05
CA ASN A 150 -2.43 2.57 -39.70
C ASN A 150 -1.29 3.10 -40.59
N THR A 151 -1.01 4.40 -40.57
CA THR A 151 0.18 4.95 -41.22
C THR A 151 1.44 4.33 -40.63
N ARG A 152 2.39 3.96 -41.49
CA ARG A 152 3.72 3.48 -41.07
C ARG A 152 4.66 4.67 -40.94
N LEU A 153 5.27 4.80 -39.77
CA LEU A 153 6.31 5.79 -39.47
C LEU A 153 7.57 5.06 -39.03
N LYS A 154 8.70 5.76 -39.06
CA LYS A 154 9.96 5.31 -38.48
C LYS A 154 10.15 6.03 -37.15
N LEU A 155 10.15 5.28 -36.05
CA LEU A 155 10.34 5.77 -34.70
C LEU A 155 11.82 5.81 -34.37
N PHE A 156 12.27 6.92 -33.82
CA PHE A 156 13.62 7.12 -33.30
C PHE A 156 13.52 7.39 -31.80
N CYS A 157 14.13 6.54 -30.99
CA CYS A 157 14.21 6.71 -29.54
C CYS A 157 15.60 6.31 -29.05
N GLY A 158 16.27 7.20 -28.32
CA GLY A 158 17.68 7.01 -27.99
C GLY A 158 18.54 6.87 -29.26
N ALA A 159 19.22 5.72 -29.41
CA ALA A 159 19.97 5.37 -30.61
C ALA A 159 19.23 4.37 -31.52
N ALA A 160 18.04 3.90 -31.11
CA ALA A 160 17.24 2.91 -31.82
C ALA A 160 16.38 3.54 -32.90
N GLU A 161 16.14 2.76 -33.96
CA GLU A 161 15.38 3.14 -35.13
C GLU A 161 14.52 1.96 -35.56
N VAL A 162 13.19 2.04 -35.37
CA VAL A 162 12.26 0.94 -35.66
C VAL A 162 11.08 1.42 -36.47
N MET A 163 10.53 0.55 -37.33
CA MET A 163 9.26 0.83 -37.98
C MET A 163 8.12 0.75 -36.95
N ALA A 164 7.17 1.67 -37.01
CA ALA A 164 6.00 1.70 -36.13
C ALA A 164 4.73 1.96 -36.94
N ARG A 165 3.64 1.28 -36.57
CA ARG A 165 2.30 1.52 -37.12
C ARG A 165 1.50 2.37 -36.15
N VAL A 166 0.92 3.46 -36.67
CA VAL A 166 0.19 4.44 -35.88
C VAL A 166 -1.25 4.01 -35.63
N ARG A 167 -1.67 4.03 -34.36
CA ARG A 167 -3.06 3.86 -33.95
C ARG A 167 -3.57 5.10 -33.23
N LEU A 168 -4.33 5.93 -33.93
CA LEU A 168 -4.98 7.12 -33.37
C LEU A 168 -6.13 6.69 -32.44
N LEU A 169 -6.11 7.16 -31.19
CA LEU A 169 -7.03 6.73 -30.14
C LEU A 169 -8.26 7.65 -30.00
N GLY A 170 -8.08 8.96 -30.15
CA GLY A 170 -9.16 9.95 -29.96
C GLY A 170 -9.65 10.65 -31.22
N GLN A 171 -9.02 10.41 -32.37
CA GLN A 171 -9.30 11.14 -33.61
C GLN A 171 -9.21 10.21 -34.83
N GLU A 172 -9.90 10.56 -35.92
CA GLU A 172 -9.80 9.82 -37.19
C GLU A 172 -8.49 10.11 -37.93
N THR A 173 -8.08 11.38 -37.90
CA THR A 173 -6.84 11.86 -38.49
C THR A 173 -6.26 12.95 -37.60
N LEU A 174 -4.94 13.12 -37.63
CA LEU A 174 -4.24 14.18 -36.90
C LEU A 174 -3.66 15.18 -37.92
N ALA A 175 -4.04 16.45 -37.79
CA ALA A 175 -3.63 17.52 -38.68
C ALA A 175 -2.21 18.03 -38.36
N PRO A 176 -1.44 18.55 -39.35
CA PRO A 176 -0.19 19.27 -39.10
C PRO A 176 -0.38 20.35 -38.02
N GLY A 177 0.54 20.38 -37.05
CA GLY A 177 0.52 21.30 -35.91
C GLY A 177 -0.36 20.86 -34.74
N ALA A 178 -1.11 19.76 -34.88
CA ALA A 178 -1.94 19.22 -33.81
C ALA A 178 -1.21 18.15 -32.99
N SER A 179 -1.71 17.91 -31.78
CA SER A 179 -1.23 16.86 -30.88
C SER A 179 -2.33 15.85 -30.58
N GLY A 180 -1.96 14.59 -30.39
CA GLY A 180 -2.94 13.51 -30.26
C GLY A 180 -2.45 12.32 -29.44
N TRP A 181 -3.41 11.56 -28.93
CA TRP A 181 -3.18 10.27 -28.28
C TRP A 181 -3.01 9.17 -29.31
N VAL A 182 -1.84 8.53 -29.27
CA VAL A 182 -1.45 7.50 -30.23
C VAL A 182 -0.93 6.28 -29.50
N GLN A 183 -1.38 5.11 -29.93
CA GLN A 183 -0.69 3.86 -29.62
C GLN A 183 0.20 3.49 -30.81
N LEU A 184 1.47 3.23 -30.58
CA LEU A 184 2.41 2.79 -31.60
C LEU A 184 2.61 1.28 -31.48
N GLU A 185 2.39 0.58 -32.59
CA GLU A 185 2.76 -0.83 -32.74
C GLU A 185 4.14 -0.91 -33.40
N LEU A 186 5.15 -1.29 -32.63
CA LEU A 186 6.54 -1.37 -33.06
C LEU A 186 6.78 -2.66 -33.84
N GLY A 187 7.59 -2.58 -34.90
CA GLY A 187 8.00 -3.74 -35.69
C GLY A 187 9.01 -4.62 -34.95
N GLU A 188 9.76 -4.02 -34.02
CA GLU A 188 10.75 -4.69 -33.17
C GLU A 188 10.59 -4.18 -31.74
N PRO A 189 10.85 -5.02 -30.72
CA PRO A 189 10.58 -4.66 -29.35
C PRO A 189 11.64 -3.67 -28.82
N LEU A 190 11.19 -2.62 -28.12
CA LEU A 190 12.08 -1.60 -27.55
C LEU A 190 11.99 -1.51 -26.02
N PRO A 191 13.11 -1.33 -25.31
CA PRO A 191 13.16 -1.16 -23.86
C PRO A 191 12.90 0.30 -23.45
N LEU A 192 11.65 0.75 -23.58
CA LEU A 192 11.23 2.13 -23.32
C LEU A 192 10.79 2.35 -21.86
N VAL A 193 10.94 3.58 -21.37
CA VAL A 193 10.35 4.01 -20.09
C VAL A 193 9.45 5.23 -20.28
N ARG A 194 8.55 5.46 -19.32
CA ARG A 194 7.72 6.65 -19.28
C ARG A 194 8.59 7.92 -19.26
N GLY A 195 8.22 8.91 -20.06
CA GLY A 195 8.97 10.16 -20.22
C GLY A 195 10.03 10.12 -21.33
N ASP A 196 10.32 8.96 -21.92
CA ASP A 196 11.23 8.89 -23.07
C ASP A 196 10.70 9.75 -24.21
N ARG A 197 11.57 10.62 -24.72
CA ARG A 197 11.28 11.45 -25.89
C ARG A 197 11.67 10.69 -27.14
N PHE A 198 10.82 10.78 -28.15
CA PHE A 198 11.05 10.15 -29.45
C PHE A 198 10.76 11.12 -30.59
N ILE A 199 11.26 10.77 -31.76
CA ILE A 199 10.97 11.44 -33.04
C ILE A 199 10.34 10.42 -33.97
N VAL A 200 9.40 10.86 -34.80
CA VAL A 200 8.83 10.05 -35.89
C VAL A 200 9.10 10.68 -37.24
N ARG A 201 9.46 9.83 -38.21
CA ARG A 201 9.77 10.21 -39.58
C ARG A 201 8.93 9.41 -40.57
N THR A 202 8.64 10.01 -41.73
CA THR A 202 8.17 9.24 -42.89
C THR A 202 9.31 8.37 -43.43
N PRO A 203 9.05 7.12 -43.86
CA PRO A 203 10.11 6.27 -44.40
C PRO A 203 10.56 6.70 -45.80
N SER A 204 9.64 7.21 -46.63
CA SER A 204 9.94 7.71 -47.97
C SER A 204 8.91 8.75 -48.43
N PRO A 205 9.34 9.95 -48.88
CA PRO A 205 10.68 10.50 -48.69
C PRO A 205 10.99 10.68 -47.18
N PRO A 206 12.26 10.57 -46.75
CA PRO A 206 12.63 10.71 -45.35
C PRO A 206 12.45 12.13 -44.82
N ALA A 207 11.36 12.39 -44.09
CA ALA A 207 11.09 13.69 -43.47
C ALA A 207 10.72 13.49 -42.00
N THR A 208 11.17 14.38 -41.12
CA THR A 208 10.68 14.43 -39.74
C THR A 208 9.29 15.02 -39.76
N VAL A 209 8.33 14.31 -39.18
CA VAL A 209 6.91 14.71 -39.20
C VAL A 209 6.32 14.91 -37.83
N GLY A 210 7.03 14.49 -36.78
CA GLY A 210 6.54 14.63 -35.41
C GLY A 210 7.57 14.17 -34.38
N GLY A 211 7.20 14.36 -33.13
CA GLY A 211 7.90 13.85 -31.97
C GLY A 211 6.93 13.74 -30.81
N GLY A 212 7.40 13.26 -29.68
CA GLY A 212 6.51 13.10 -28.54
C GLY A 212 7.16 12.47 -27.34
N VAL A 213 6.31 12.08 -26.40
CA VAL A 213 6.71 11.48 -25.13
C VAL A 213 5.98 10.15 -24.92
N VAL A 214 6.72 9.15 -24.45
CA VAL A 214 6.17 7.88 -23.99
C VAL A 214 5.38 8.10 -22.69
N VAL A 215 4.11 7.71 -22.69
CA VAL A 215 3.21 7.86 -21.53
C VAL A 215 2.98 6.53 -20.83
N ASP A 216 2.65 5.48 -21.58
CA ASP A 216 2.57 4.10 -21.07
C ASP A 216 3.50 3.20 -21.91
N PRO A 217 4.67 2.80 -21.36
CA PRO A 217 5.61 1.94 -22.07
C PRO A 217 5.13 0.49 -22.21
N ASN A 218 4.10 0.04 -21.47
CA ASN A 218 3.61 -1.33 -21.57
C ASN A 218 2.09 -1.42 -21.33
N PRO A 219 1.28 -0.99 -22.32
CA PRO A 219 -0.17 -1.00 -22.20
C PRO A 219 -0.79 -2.42 -22.23
N GLY A 220 0.03 -3.46 -22.42
CA GLY A 220 -0.35 -4.88 -22.41
C GLY A 220 -1.20 -5.35 -23.60
N ARG A 221 -2.07 -4.49 -24.14
CA ARG A 221 -2.96 -4.83 -25.26
C ARG A 221 -3.23 -3.64 -26.17
N LYS A 222 -3.73 -3.95 -27.37
CA LYS A 222 -4.18 -2.94 -28.32
C LYS A 222 -5.47 -2.26 -27.81
N HIS A 223 -5.48 -0.94 -27.76
CA HIS A 223 -6.66 -0.19 -27.35
C HIS A 223 -7.74 -0.19 -28.44
N ARG A 224 -9.01 -0.22 -28.03
CA ARG A 224 -10.10 0.12 -28.95
C ARG A 224 -10.07 1.63 -29.18
N ARG A 225 -10.23 2.05 -30.44
CA ARG A 225 -10.28 3.48 -30.81
C ARG A 225 -11.55 4.12 -30.23
N PHE A 226 -11.50 5.43 -30.00
CA PHE A 226 -12.61 6.27 -29.53
C PHE A 226 -13.21 5.82 -28.20
N ARG A 227 -12.35 5.43 -27.25
CA ARG A 227 -12.75 5.08 -25.87
C ARG A 227 -12.39 6.20 -24.91
N PRO A 228 -13.37 6.95 -24.37
CA PRO A 228 -13.11 8.04 -23.43
C PRO A 228 -12.34 7.58 -22.20
N GLU A 229 -12.56 6.35 -21.74
CA GLU A 229 -11.89 5.80 -20.56
C GLU A 229 -10.37 5.64 -20.78
N VAL A 230 -9.96 5.29 -22.01
CA VAL A 230 -8.54 5.17 -22.39
C VAL A 230 -7.89 6.55 -22.45
N ILE A 231 -8.57 7.52 -23.06
CA ILE A 231 -8.08 8.90 -23.17
C ILE A 231 -7.89 9.52 -21.79
N SER A 232 -8.90 9.41 -20.93
CA SER A 232 -8.85 9.92 -19.55
C SER A 232 -7.71 9.27 -18.75
N ARG A 233 -7.52 7.95 -18.87
CA ARG A 233 -6.38 7.26 -18.24
C ARG A 233 -5.04 7.82 -18.75
N LEU A 234 -4.89 8.01 -20.05
CA LEU A 234 -3.65 8.55 -20.62
C LEU A 234 -3.39 10.00 -20.20
N GLU A 235 -4.44 10.81 -20.04
CA GLU A 235 -4.34 12.19 -19.51
C GLU A 235 -3.84 12.21 -18.09
N THR A 236 -4.40 11.37 -17.21
CA THR A 236 -3.89 11.16 -15.86
C THR A 236 -2.41 10.73 -15.87
N LEU A 237 -2.07 9.77 -16.73
CA LEU A 237 -0.69 9.30 -16.91
C LEU A 237 0.23 10.32 -17.60
N ALA A 238 -0.25 11.38 -18.23
CA ALA A 238 0.63 12.43 -18.76
C ALA A 238 0.86 13.55 -17.75
N GLN A 239 -0.10 13.80 -16.87
CA GLN A 239 -0.10 14.97 -15.99
C GLN A 239 0.53 14.74 -14.61
N GLY A 240 0.52 13.51 -14.06
CA GLY A 240 0.95 13.27 -12.68
C GLY A 240 2.20 12.41 -12.50
N THR A 241 2.99 12.64 -11.45
CA THR A 241 4.09 11.73 -11.05
C THR A 241 3.57 10.30 -10.79
N PRO A 242 4.40 9.24 -10.86
CA PRO A 242 3.95 7.88 -10.51
C PRO A 242 3.26 7.81 -9.15
N ALA A 243 3.77 8.53 -8.14
CA ALA A 243 3.15 8.66 -6.83
C ALA A 243 1.76 9.32 -6.91
N GLU A 244 1.60 10.44 -7.62
CA GLU A 244 0.30 11.10 -7.80
C GLU A 244 -0.73 10.22 -8.51
N VAL A 245 -0.30 9.49 -9.54
CA VAL A 245 -1.18 8.54 -10.26
C VAL A 245 -1.64 7.45 -9.31
N LEU A 246 -0.73 6.88 -8.52
CA LEU A 246 -1.06 5.84 -7.55
C LEU A 246 -1.99 6.37 -6.45
N LEU A 247 -1.74 7.58 -5.96
CA LEU A 247 -2.58 8.24 -4.96
C LEU A 247 -4.01 8.45 -5.47
N GLN A 248 -4.18 8.98 -6.69
CA GLN A 248 -5.50 9.15 -7.30
C GLN A 248 -6.26 7.82 -7.46
N VAL A 249 -5.54 6.75 -7.80
CA VAL A 249 -6.14 5.40 -7.90
C VAL A 249 -6.63 4.93 -6.53
N LEU A 250 -5.84 5.11 -5.48
CA LEU A 250 -6.20 4.76 -4.10
C LEU A 250 -7.38 5.60 -3.59
N GLU A 251 -7.43 6.90 -3.88
CA GLU A 251 -8.55 7.76 -3.50
C GLU A 251 -9.85 7.37 -4.19
N ARG A 252 -9.79 7.03 -5.48
CA ARG A 252 -10.98 6.69 -6.27
C ARG A 252 -11.52 5.29 -6.00
N ARG A 253 -10.63 4.30 -5.84
CA ARG A 253 -11.03 2.89 -5.67
C ARG A 253 -11.09 2.43 -4.22
N GLY A 254 -10.47 3.18 -3.32
CA GLY A 254 -10.27 2.75 -1.93
C GLY A 254 -9.12 1.75 -1.80
N PRO A 255 -9.09 0.97 -0.70
CA PRO A 255 -7.96 0.12 -0.37
C PRO A 255 -7.75 -1.01 -1.38
N LEU A 256 -6.50 -1.22 -1.79
CA LEU A 256 -6.12 -2.24 -2.78
C LEU A 256 -4.95 -3.09 -2.27
N PRO A 257 -4.86 -4.38 -2.65
CA PRO A 257 -3.69 -5.20 -2.35
C PRO A 257 -2.44 -4.64 -3.03
N VAL A 258 -1.30 -4.66 -2.35
CA VAL A 258 -0.02 -4.16 -2.90
C VAL A 258 0.33 -4.84 -4.22
N GLY A 259 0.10 -6.15 -4.33
CA GLY A 259 0.35 -6.92 -5.55
C GLY A 259 -0.47 -6.49 -6.77
N ASP A 260 -1.62 -5.83 -6.57
CA ASP A 260 -2.53 -5.45 -7.66
C ASP A 260 -2.25 -4.01 -8.15
N LEU A 261 -1.49 -3.21 -7.38
CA LEU A 261 -1.17 -1.83 -7.70
C LEU A 261 -0.53 -1.64 -9.08
N PRO A 262 0.44 -2.48 -9.54
CA PRO A 262 1.04 -2.34 -10.86
C PRO A 262 0.01 -2.37 -12.00
N GLU A 263 -0.95 -3.30 -11.94
CA GLU A 263 -1.94 -3.51 -12.98
C GLU A 263 -3.07 -2.48 -12.90
N VAL A 264 -3.59 -2.23 -11.69
CA VAL A 264 -4.73 -1.33 -11.48
C VAL A 264 -4.36 0.13 -11.72
N SER A 265 -3.14 0.54 -11.34
CA SER A 265 -2.65 1.90 -11.61
C SER A 265 -2.10 2.08 -13.03
N GLY A 266 -1.79 0.99 -13.72
CA GLY A 266 -1.09 1.04 -15.01
C GLY A 266 0.37 1.50 -14.90
N LEU A 267 0.92 1.57 -13.69
CA LEU A 267 2.31 1.97 -13.46
C LEU A 267 3.30 0.82 -13.64
N GLY A 268 2.84 -0.43 -13.65
CA GLY A 268 3.70 -1.61 -13.79
C GLY A 268 4.83 -1.60 -12.75
N GLU A 269 6.08 -1.70 -13.22
CA GLU A 269 7.30 -1.70 -12.40
C GLU A 269 7.60 -0.37 -11.68
N ALA A 270 6.86 0.70 -11.99
CA ALA A 270 6.96 1.98 -11.26
C ALA A 270 6.08 2.01 -10.01
N ALA A 271 5.13 1.09 -9.86
CA ALA A 271 4.20 1.07 -8.73
C ALA A 271 4.89 0.86 -7.35
N PRO A 272 5.88 -0.04 -7.20
CA PRO A 272 6.53 -0.22 -5.89
C PRO A 272 7.27 1.03 -5.41
N GLY A 273 8.03 1.70 -6.30
CA GLY A 273 8.73 2.94 -5.95
C GLY A 273 7.77 4.10 -5.68
N ALA A 274 6.67 4.19 -6.43
CA ALA A 274 5.61 5.15 -6.17
C ALA A 274 4.93 4.92 -4.80
N LEU A 275 4.72 3.66 -4.43
CA LEU A 275 4.18 3.31 -3.12
C LEU A 275 5.14 3.68 -1.99
N GLU A 276 6.42 3.33 -2.11
CA GLU A 276 7.44 3.70 -1.13
C GLU A 276 7.50 5.22 -0.92
N GLU A 277 7.42 5.98 -2.01
CA GLU A 277 7.38 7.44 -1.98
C GLU A 277 6.13 7.97 -1.25
N LEU A 278 4.93 7.44 -1.55
CA LEU A 278 3.70 7.84 -0.87
C LEU A 278 3.71 7.48 0.63
N LEU A 279 4.26 6.31 0.99
CA LEU A 279 4.40 5.89 2.38
C LEU A 279 5.40 6.77 3.12
N ALA A 280 6.53 7.12 2.50
CA ALA A 280 7.54 8.00 3.08
C ALA A 280 7.01 9.43 3.32
N ARG A 281 6.12 9.91 2.43
CA ARG A 281 5.45 11.21 2.57
C ARG A 281 4.27 11.19 3.56
N GLY A 282 3.75 10.01 3.90
CA GLY A 282 2.56 9.85 4.74
C GLY A 282 1.23 9.99 3.99
N ASP A 283 1.26 10.01 2.66
CA ASP A 283 0.07 10.14 1.80
C ASP A 283 -0.69 8.82 1.61
N ALA A 284 -0.06 7.70 1.97
CA ALA A 284 -0.66 6.37 1.99
C ALA A 284 -0.45 5.68 3.34
N VAL A 285 -1.33 4.72 3.66
CA VAL A 285 -1.24 3.88 4.86
C VAL A 285 -1.40 2.42 4.48
N VAL A 286 -0.61 1.55 5.12
CA VAL A 286 -0.76 0.10 4.99
C VAL A 286 -1.79 -0.38 6.00
N LEU A 287 -2.82 -1.07 5.53
CA LEU A 287 -3.84 -1.69 6.38
C LEU A 287 -3.46 -3.15 6.65
N GLY A 288 -3.43 -3.54 7.92
CA GLY A 288 -3.16 -4.91 8.34
C GLY A 288 -1.69 -5.25 8.58
N ALA A 289 -0.84 -4.28 8.92
CA ALA A 289 0.52 -4.52 9.38
C ALA A 289 0.54 -5.11 10.81
N GLY A 290 0.17 -6.38 10.94
CA GLY A 290 0.17 -7.09 12.21
C GLY A 290 0.30 -8.60 12.03
N ARG A 291 0.80 -9.30 13.05
CA ARG A 291 1.02 -10.78 13.06
C ARG A 291 -0.21 -11.61 12.64
N ALA A 292 -1.41 -11.02 12.63
CA ALA A 292 -2.67 -11.66 12.27
C ALA A 292 -2.95 -11.75 10.75
N VAL A 293 -2.26 -10.97 9.89
CA VAL A 293 -2.50 -11.00 8.43
C VAL A 293 -1.35 -11.72 7.71
N ARG A 294 -1.44 -13.05 7.59
CA ARG A 294 -0.64 -13.78 6.60
C ARG A 294 -1.21 -13.49 5.21
N GLY A 295 -0.61 -12.57 4.45
CA GLY A 295 -1.01 -12.33 3.06
C GLY A 295 -0.72 -10.91 2.54
N ASN A 296 -0.94 -10.73 1.23
CA ASN A 296 -0.75 -9.49 0.46
C ASN A 296 -1.44 -8.29 1.16
N PRO A 297 -0.69 -7.37 1.80
CA PRO A 297 -1.23 -6.28 2.60
C PRO A 297 -2.04 -5.32 1.73
N LEU A 298 -3.03 -4.67 2.34
CA LEU A 298 -3.82 -3.64 1.67
C LEU A 298 -3.16 -2.28 1.88
N VAL A 299 -3.23 -1.40 0.88
CA VAL A 299 -2.83 0.00 1.00
C VAL A 299 -4.02 0.87 0.70
N ALA A 300 -4.18 1.94 1.48
CA ALA A 300 -5.18 2.98 1.28
C ALA A 300 -4.51 4.35 1.23
N SER A 301 -5.18 5.34 0.65
CA SER A 301 -4.74 6.74 0.78
C SER A 301 -4.97 7.24 2.21
N ARG A 302 -4.18 8.25 2.63
CA ARG A 302 -4.34 8.91 3.93
C ARG A 302 -5.71 9.58 4.05
N GLY A 303 -6.23 10.14 2.96
CA GLY A 303 -7.58 10.71 2.91
C GLY A 303 -8.68 9.67 3.17
N TRP A 304 -8.56 8.48 2.57
CA TRP A 304 -9.50 7.38 2.83
C TRP A 304 -9.44 6.93 4.29
N TRP A 305 -8.23 6.80 4.84
CA TRP A 305 -8.01 6.43 6.24
C TRP A 305 -8.71 7.40 7.19
N ALA A 306 -8.42 8.70 7.08
CA ALA A 306 -9.00 9.73 7.93
C ALA A 306 -10.53 9.79 7.85
N MET A 307 -11.09 9.65 6.64
CA MET A 307 -12.54 9.58 6.45
C MET A 307 -13.15 8.36 7.16
N MET A 308 -12.54 7.19 7.02
CA MET A 308 -13.09 5.95 7.56
C MET A 308 -12.91 5.82 9.06
N THR A 309 -11.80 6.29 9.63
CA THR A 309 -11.64 6.36 11.09
C THR A 309 -12.61 7.36 11.71
N GLY A 310 -12.80 8.54 11.10
CA GLY A 310 -13.80 9.51 11.56
C GLY A 310 -15.22 8.93 11.58
N ARG A 311 -15.64 8.25 10.51
CA ARG A 311 -16.95 7.55 10.47
C ARG A 311 -17.05 6.45 11.52
N MET A 312 -15.98 5.66 11.72
CA MET A 312 -15.94 4.61 12.74
C MET A 312 -16.09 5.20 14.15
N GLU A 313 -15.38 6.28 14.45
CA GLU A 313 -15.46 6.97 15.73
C GLU A 313 -16.86 7.56 15.97
N GLU A 314 -17.46 8.18 14.96
CA GLU A 314 -18.83 8.71 15.04
C GLU A 314 -19.85 7.61 15.32
N GLU A 315 -19.78 6.48 14.62
CA GLU A 315 -20.67 5.34 14.81
C GLU A 315 -20.50 4.72 16.20
N LEU A 316 -19.25 4.49 16.64
CA LEU A 316 -18.99 3.97 17.98
C LEU A 316 -19.43 4.95 19.08
N ALA A 317 -19.18 6.26 18.92
CA ALA A 317 -19.62 7.27 19.87
C ALA A 317 -21.16 7.35 19.93
N ALA A 318 -21.84 7.26 18.78
CA ALA A 318 -23.30 7.20 18.73
C ALA A 318 -23.83 5.92 19.41
N TYR A 319 -23.17 4.79 19.19
CA TYR A 319 -23.51 3.53 19.84
C TYR A 319 -23.35 3.61 21.36
N HIS A 320 -22.22 4.12 21.87
CA HIS A 320 -21.99 4.26 23.31
C HIS A 320 -22.96 5.25 23.96
N ARG A 321 -23.33 6.35 23.28
CA ARG A 321 -24.38 7.26 23.79
C ARG A 321 -25.75 6.60 23.88
N ARG A 322 -26.07 5.72 22.91
CA ARG A 322 -27.36 5.02 22.86
C ARG A 322 -27.41 3.84 23.83
N TYR A 323 -26.28 3.17 24.06
CA TYR A 323 -26.16 2.00 24.93
C TYR A 323 -24.97 2.15 25.90
N PRO A 324 -25.04 3.04 26.90
CA PRO A 324 -23.91 3.34 27.79
C PRO A 324 -23.42 2.15 28.62
N LEU A 325 -24.31 1.21 28.89
CA LEU A 325 -24.05 0.02 29.71
C LEU A 325 -23.43 -1.13 28.93
N ARG A 326 -23.33 -1.03 27.60
CA ARG A 326 -22.75 -2.09 26.77
C ARG A 326 -21.23 -1.94 26.68
N PRO A 327 -20.48 -3.06 26.68
CA PRO A 327 -19.02 -3.03 26.59
C PRO A 327 -18.53 -2.49 25.24
N GLY A 328 -19.29 -2.67 24.17
CA GLY A 328 -18.98 -2.12 22.86
C GLY A 328 -19.98 -2.56 21.80
N MET A 329 -19.77 -2.09 20.57
CA MET A 329 -20.56 -2.48 19.41
C MET A 329 -20.08 -3.83 18.87
N GLY A 330 -21.00 -4.72 18.49
CA GLY A 330 -20.63 -5.97 17.85
C GLY A 330 -19.90 -5.74 16.52
N ARG A 331 -18.82 -6.50 16.25
CA ARG A 331 -17.98 -6.35 15.04
C ARG A 331 -18.78 -6.31 13.74
N GLU A 332 -19.70 -7.25 13.58
CA GLU A 332 -20.50 -7.38 12.36
C GLU A 332 -21.48 -6.20 12.19
N GLY A 333 -22.00 -5.68 13.31
CA GLY A 333 -22.81 -4.46 13.32
C GLY A 333 -22.01 -3.25 12.84
N LEU A 334 -20.80 -3.08 13.35
CA LEU A 334 -19.91 -1.98 12.95
C LEU A 334 -19.50 -2.09 11.48
N ARG A 335 -19.15 -3.30 11.02
CA ARG A 335 -18.83 -3.56 9.61
C ARG A 335 -19.98 -3.18 8.68
N SER A 336 -21.20 -3.56 9.05
CA SER A 336 -22.42 -3.26 8.30
C SER A 336 -22.69 -1.74 8.28
N ALA A 337 -22.55 -1.05 9.40
CA ALA A 337 -22.69 0.41 9.49
C ALA A 337 -21.67 1.16 8.60
N LEU A 338 -20.43 0.69 8.57
CA LEU A 338 -19.37 1.26 7.73
C LEU A 338 -19.48 0.86 6.25
N ARG A 339 -20.33 -0.12 5.92
CA ARG A 339 -20.54 -0.67 4.57
C ARG A 339 -19.26 -1.19 3.92
N LEU A 340 -18.43 -1.88 4.70
CA LEU A 340 -17.14 -2.41 4.24
C LEU A 340 -17.18 -3.91 3.94
N ASP A 341 -16.41 -4.32 2.95
CA ASP A 341 -16.06 -5.73 2.72
C ASP A 341 -15.28 -6.31 3.92
N PRO A 342 -15.47 -7.60 4.28
CA PRO A 342 -14.77 -8.21 5.42
C PRO A 342 -13.25 -8.06 5.39
N ARG A 343 -12.61 -8.13 4.21
CA ARG A 343 -11.14 -8.01 4.11
C ARG A 343 -10.67 -6.60 4.44
N ILE A 344 -11.37 -5.59 3.92
CA ILE A 344 -11.05 -4.18 4.19
C ILE A 344 -11.33 -3.84 5.65
N PHE A 345 -12.46 -4.32 6.19
CA PHE A 345 -12.83 -4.11 7.59
C PHE A 345 -11.79 -4.69 8.55
N ASN A 346 -11.33 -5.92 8.33
CA ASN A 346 -10.30 -6.52 9.17
C ASN A 346 -8.97 -5.76 9.09
N GLY A 347 -8.59 -5.27 7.91
CA GLY A 347 -7.40 -4.42 7.74
C GLY A 347 -7.51 -3.08 8.46
N LEU A 348 -8.68 -2.42 8.38
CA LEU A 348 -8.99 -1.19 9.10
C LEU A 348 -8.89 -1.40 10.61
N MET A 349 -9.55 -2.43 11.14
CA MET A 349 -9.57 -2.74 12.57
C MET A 349 -8.18 -3.05 13.13
N ALA A 350 -7.38 -3.84 12.40
CA ALA A 350 -6.03 -4.17 12.82
C ALA A 350 -5.14 -2.93 12.92
N GLN A 351 -5.23 -2.02 11.93
CA GLN A 351 -4.47 -0.76 11.96
C GLN A 351 -4.98 0.18 13.05
N ALA A 352 -6.31 0.30 13.21
CA ALA A 352 -6.92 1.22 14.18
C ALA A 352 -6.64 0.79 15.64
N ALA A 353 -6.65 -0.52 15.90
CA ALA A 353 -6.24 -1.07 17.19
C ALA A 353 -4.74 -0.85 17.44
N GLY A 354 -3.90 -1.00 16.42
CA GLY A 354 -2.45 -0.71 16.50
C GLY A 354 -2.15 0.76 16.79
N GLU A 355 -2.97 1.68 16.29
CA GLU A 355 -2.88 3.12 16.58
C GLU A 355 -3.58 3.54 17.89
N GLY A 356 -4.24 2.61 18.60
CA GLY A 356 -4.91 2.88 19.87
C GLY A 356 -6.23 3.67 19.75
N LEU A 357 -6.82 3.74 18.56
CA LEU A 357 -8.11 4.41 18.32
C LEU A 357 -9.28 3.60 18.90
N VAL A 358 -9.17 2.27 18.81
CA VAL A 358 -10.21 1.33 19.23
C VAL A 358 -9.62 0.17 20.02
N ALA A 359 -10.41 -0.36 20.95
CA ALA A 359 -10.17 -1.65 21.58
C ALA A 359 -11.03 -2.70 20.90
N ASP A 360 -10.38 -3.71 20.30
CA ASP A 360 -11.01 -4.83 19.61
C ASP A 360 -10.88 -6.09 20.47
N GLU A 361 -11.96 -6.43 21.19
CA GLU A 361 -12.01 -7.55 22.13
C GLU A 361 -12.59 -8.82 21.48
N GLY A 362 -12.59 -8.87 20.14
CA GLY A 362 -13.06 -10.01 19.33
C GLY A 362 -14.58 -10.05 19.16
N ALA A 363 -15.36 -10.02 20.25
CA ALA A 363 -16.83 -9.99 20.16
C ALA A 363 -17.38 -8.56 20.04
N ALA A 364 -16.69 -7.60 20.68
CA ALA A 364 -17.10 -6.20 20.75
C ALA A 364 -15.93 -5.28 20.38
N VAL A 365 -16.29 -4.12 19.82
CA VAL A 365 -15.40 -3.02 19.48
C VAL A 365 -15.87 -1.78 20.21
N ARG A 366 -14.94 -1.09 20.86
CA ARG A 366 -15.21 0.17 21.55
C ARG A 366 -14.11 1.18 21.28
N LEU A 367 -14.42 2.44 21.55
CA LEU A 367 -13.41 3.48 21.62
C LEU A 367 -12.56 3.25 22.86
N THR A 368 -11.26 3.50 22.79
CA THR A 368 -10.35 3.29 23.91
C THR A 368 -10.69 4.17 25.12
N ASN A 369 -11.34 5.31 24.90
CA ASN A 369 -11.83 6.21 25.92
C ASN A 369 -13.25 5.88 26.45
N HIS A 370 -13.90 4.82 25.95
CA HIS A 370 -15.22 4.43 26.44
C HIS A 370 -15.11 3.73 27.78
N GLU A 371 -15.74 4.31 28.79
CA GLU A 371 -15.94 3.73 30.12
C GLU A 371 -17.43 3.57 30.38
N ILE A 372 -17.84 2.40 30.86
CA ILE A 372 -19.21 2.18 31.31
C ILE A 372 -19.42 2.97 32.60
N ARG A 373 -20.27 3.99 32.54
CA ARG A 373 -20.65 4.80 33.71
C ARG A 373 -22.15 4.69 33.96
N LEU A 374 -22.49 4.31 35.19
CA LEU A 374 -23.86 4.32 35.66
C LEU A 374 -24.33 5.76 35.86
N ASN A 375 -25.58 6.04 35.51
CA ASN A 375 -26.16 7.34 35.83
C ASN A 375 -26.50 7.43 37.34
N PRO A 376 -26.78 8.63 37.89
CA PRO A 376 -27.03 8.78 39.34
C PRO A 376 -28.25 8.03 39.88
N GLU A 377 -29.21 7.66 39.04
CA GLU A 377 -30.39 6.87 39.44
C GLU A 377 -30.04 5.37 39.50
N GLN A 378 -29.34 4.88 38.47
CA GLN A 378 -28.79 3.52 38.43
C GLN A 378 -27.80 3.29 39.56
N GLN A 379 -26.91 4.24 39.84
CA GLN A 379 -25.96 4.13 40.94
C GLN A 379 -26.68 3.99 42.29
N ARG A 380 -27.73 4.79 42.53
CA ARG A 380 -28.56 4.65 43.75
C ARG A 380 -29.23 3.28 43.84
N ALA A 381 -29.78 2.78 42.73
CA ALA A 381 -30.39 1.45 42.69
C ALA A 381 -29.35 0.33 42.95
N VAL A 382 -28.12 0.49 42.43
CA VAL A 382 -27.00 -0.41 42.71
C VAL A 382 -26.60 -0.35 44.17
N ASP A 383 -26.47 0.83 44.75
CA ASP A 383 -26.11 0.99 46.17
C ASP A 383 -27.16 0.35 47.09
N ASP A 384 -28.45 0.54 46.78
CA ASP A 384 -29.58 -0.10 47.47
C ASP A 384 -29.56 -1.62 47.31
N LEU A 385 -29.23 -2.14 46.13
CA LEU A 385 -29.09 -3.57 45.89
C LEU A 385 -27.93 -4.13 46.72
N LEU A 386 -26.73 -3.54 46.62
CA LEU A 386 -25.54 -3.97 47.36
C LEU A 386 -25.77 -3.88 48.89
N ALA A 387 -26.53 -2.89 49.37
CA ALA A 387 -26.93 -2.82 50.78
C ALA A 387 -27.77 -4.03 51.22
N ARG A 388 -28.70 -4.52 50.37
CA ARG A 388 -29.48 -5.75 50.64
C ARG A 388 -28.58 -6.98 50.70
N PHE A 389 -27.59 -7.08 49.80
CA PHE A 389 -26.59 -8.15 49.86
C PHE A 389 -25.75 -8.09 51.13
N ARG A 390 -25.38 -6.89 51.62
CA ARG A 390 -24.66 -6.72 52.90
C ARG A 390 -25.52 -7.05 54.11
N HIS A 391 -26.82 -6.73 54.07
CA HIS A 391 -27.75 -7.02 55.17
C HIS A 391 -28.04 -8.52 55.31
N ALA A 392 -28.12 -9.25 54.19
CA ALA A 392 -28.40 -10.68 54.17
C ALA A 392 -27.36 -11.45 53.33
N PRO A 393 -26.11 -11.58 53.81
CA PRO A 393 -24.98 -12.06 53.00
C PRO A 393 -25.15 -13.51 52.53
N TYR A 394 -25.74 -14.37 53.37
CA TYR A 394 -25.90 -15.80 53.05
C TYR A 394 -27.28 -16.14 52.46
N THR A 395 -28.21 -15.18 52.41
CA THR A 395 -29.51 -15.30 51.75
C THR A 395 -29.80 -14.06 50.90
N PRO A 396 -28.94 -13.77 49.90
CA PRO A 396 -29.06 -12.56 49.10
C PRO A 396 -30.25 -12.61 48.13
N PRO A 397 -30.66 -11.46 47.58
CA PRO A 397 -31.62 -11.40 46.49
C PRO A 397 -31.25 -12.35 45.34
N SER A 398 -32.26 -12.99 44.76
CA SER A 398 -32.12 -13.82 43.55
C SER A 398 -31.73 -12.99 42.32
N VAL A 399 -31.35 -13.66 41.23
CA VAL A 399 -31.11 -12.99 39.94
C VAL A 399 -32.37 -12.23 39.49
N LYS A 400 -33.56 -12.84 39.61
CA LYS A 400 -34.83 -12.18 39.25
C LYS A 400 -35.11 -10.92 40.07
N GLU A 401 -34.89 -10.98 41.38
CA GLU A 401 -35.07 -9.81 42.26
C GLU A 401 -34.03 -8.73 41.99
N SER A 402 -32.81 -9.12 41.65
CA SER A 402 -31.73 -8.20 41.27
C SER A 402 -32.04 -7.51 39.94
N VAL A 403 -32.50 -8.27 38.93
CA VAL A 403 -32.99 -7.71 37.65
C VAL A 403 -34.16 -6.75 37.89
N ALA A 404 -35.10 -7.10 38.77
CA ALA A 404 -36.21 -6.20 39.10
C ALA A 404 -35.76 -4.91 39.81
N ALA A 405 -34.65 -4.95 40.56
CA ALA A 405 -34.14 -3.81 41.31
C ALA A 405 -33.30 -2.85 40.44
N VAL A 406 -32.40 -3.37 39.60
CA VAL A 406 -31.43 -2.55 38.84
C VAL A 406 -31.58 -2.64 37.32
N GLY A 407 -32.36 -3.59 36.82
CA GLY A 407 -32.46 -3.92 35.40
C GLY A 407 -31.39 -4.92 34.94
N GLU A 408 -31.68 -5.61 33.84
CA GLU A 408 -30.82 -6.67 33.30
C GLU A 408 -29.45 -6.16 32.81
N GLU A 409 -29.42 -4.99 32.14
CA GLU A 409 -28.18 -4.40 31.64
C GLU A 409 -27.24 -3.98 32.78
N VAL A 410 -27.77 -3.38 33.86
CA VAL A 410 -26.96 -2.97 35.02
C VAL A 410 -26.43 -4.18 35.78
N LEU A 411 -27.25 -5.23 35.95
CA LEU A 411 -26.78 -6.47 36.56
C LEU A 411 -25.64 -7.11 35.75
N THR A 412 -25.74 -7.09 34.43
CA THR A 412 -24.67 -7.59 33.54
C THR A 412 -23.37 -6.81 33.72
N VAL A 413 -23.46 -5.48 33.89
CA VAL A 413 -22.30 -4.63 34.19
C VAL A 413 -21.66 -5.02 35.52
N LEU A 414 -22.45 -5.19 36.59
CA LEU A 414 -21.94 -5.59 37.91
C LEU A 414 -21.24 -6.97 37.89
N LEU A 415 -21.77 -7.92 37.12
CA LEU A 415 -21.15 -9.23 36.93
C LEU A 415 -19.83 -9.11 36.14
N ALA A 416 -19.79 -8.29 35.08
CA ALA A 416 -18.60 -8.09 34.26
C ALA A 416 -17.49 -7.33 35.01
N GLN A 417 -17.85 -6.39 35.89
CA GLN A 417 -16.92 -5.65 36.75
C GLN A 417 -16.45 -6.47 37.96
N GLY A 418 -17.11 -7.60 38.25
CA GLY A 418 -16.79 -8.46 39.38
C GLY A 418 -17.35 -7.97 40.71
N ASP A 419 -18.32 -7.05 40.71
CA ASP A 419 -19.00 -6.58 41.93
C ASP A 419 -19.96 -7.62 42.52
N LEU A 420 -20.39 -8.57 41.69
CA LEU A 420 -21.22 -9.72 42.07
C LEU A 420 -20.66 -10.99 41.42
N VAL A 421 -20.74 -12.10 42.15
CA VAL A 421 -20.35 -13.43 41.68
C VAL A 421 -21.61 -14.27 41.49
N GLN A 422 -21.87 -14.70 40.25
CA GLN A 422 -22.96 -15.61 39.94
C GLN A 422 -22.51 -17.06 40.08
N VAL A 423 -23.11 -17.78 41.03
CA VAL A 423 -22.78 -19.20 41.29
C VAL A 423 -23.79 -20.16 40.65
N SER A 424 -24.99 -19.68 40.32
CA SER A 424 -25.99 -20.45 39.58
C SER A 424 -26.92 -19.51 38.80
N PRO A 425 -27.81 -20.02 37.92
CA PRO A 425 -28.74 -19.18 37.17
C PRO A 425 -29.64 -18.27 38.01
N ASP A 426 -29.79 -18.54 39.31
CA ASP A 426 -30.71 -17.80 40.20
C ASP A 426 -30.04 -17.28 41.49
N VAL A 427 -28.73 -17.51 41.70
CA VAL A 427 -28.01 -17.14 42.93
C VAL A 427 -26.77 -16.31 42.64
N LEU A 428 -26.67 -15.18 43.34
CA LEU A 428 -25.57 -14.21 43.30
C LEU A 428 -24.99 -14.03 44.70
N PHE A 429 -23.71 -13.70 44.81
CA PHE A 429 -23.08 -13.30 46.07
C PHE A 429 -22.19 -12.07 45.86
N LEU A 430 -21.91 -11.32 46.93
CA LEU A 430 -20.79 -10.38 46.92
C LEU A 430 -19.47 -11.16 46.88
N PRO A 431 -18.43 -10.65 46.19
CA PRO A 431 -17.11 -11.30 46.13
C PRO A 431 -16.54 -11.62 47.51
N ALA A 432 -16.59 -10.66 48.44
CA ALA A 432 -16.11 -10.85 49.80
C ALA A 432 -16.86 -11.97 50.53
N THR A 433 -18.18 -12.03 50.38
CA THR A 433 -19.02 -13.08 50.97
C THR A 433 -18.73 -14.44 50.33
N TYR A 434 -18.63 -14.49 49.01
CA TYR A 434 -18.28 -15.71 48.27
C TYR A 434 -16.93 -16.25 48.75
N GLU A 435 -15.88 -15.42 48.77
CA GLU A 435 -14.55 -15.82 49.24
C GLU A 435 -14.55 -16.29 50.70
N GLU A 436 -15.31 -15.62 51.58
CA GLU A 436 -15.47 -16.04 52.97
C GLU A 436 -16.14 -17.42 53.07
N MET A 437 -17.23 -17.63 52.33
CA MET A 437 -17.96 -18.89 52.32
C MET A 437 -17.08 -20.03 51.82
N VAL A 438 -16.35 -19.83 50.71
CA VAL A 438 -15.41 -20.81 50.18
C VAL A 438 -14.31 -21.13 51.19
N ARG A 439 -13.76 -20.12 51.86
CA ARG A 439 -12.72 -20.30 52.89
C ARG A 439 -13.23 -21.13 54.08
N ARG A 440 -14.45 -20.84 54.56
CA ARG A 440 -15.07 -21.56 55.67
C ARG A 440 -15.45 -23.01 55.31
N ILE A 441 -15.92 -23.25 54.09
CA ILE A 441 -16.18 -24.59 53.57
C ILE A 441 -14.88 -25.40 53.52
N ARG A 442 -13.80 -24.84 52.94
CA ARG A 442 -12.49 -25.50 52.89
C ARG A 442 -11.96 -25.83 54.27
N ALA A 443 -12.03 -24.90 55.23
CA ALA A 443 -11.59 -25.13 56.60
C ALA A 443 -12.38 -26.25 57.28
N ARG A 444 -13.70 -26.30 57.08
CA ARG A 444 -14.56 -27.37 57.61
C ARG A 444 -14.18 -28.74 57.03
N MET A 445 -13.94 -28.82 55.72
CA MET A 445 -13.55 -30.06 55.05
C MET A 445 -12.15 -30.53 55.44
N GLN A 446 -11.22 -29.60 55.70
CA GLN A 446 -9.90 -29.95 56.24
C GLN A 446 -9.97 -30.54 57.65
N GLN A 447 -10.93 -30.10 58.47
CA GLN A 447 -11.10 -30.61 59.84
C GLN A 447 -11.86 -31.95 59.89
N ASN A 448 -12.91 -32.09 59.07
CA ASN A 448 -13.86 -33.20 59.17
C ASN A 448 -13.75 -34.21 58.01
N GLY A 449 -12.87 -33.99 57.04
CA GLY A 449 -12.69 -34.81 55.83
C GLY A 449 -13.73 -34.53 54.73
N SER A 450 -14.98 -34.28 55.10
CA SER A 450 -16.08 -34.01 54.15
C SER A 450 -17.08 -32.98 54.68
N ILE A 451 -17.97 -32.51 53.80
CA ILE A 451 -19.11 -31.66 54.17
C ILE A 451 -20.38 -32.11 53.43
N THR A 452 -21.49 -32.20 54.16
CA THR A 452 -22.82 -32.45 53.59
C THR A 452 -23.56 -31.15 53.29
N LEU A 453 -24.58 -31.20 52.43
CA LEU A 453 -25.46 -30.06 52.17
C LEU A 453 -26.12 -29.52 53.46
N ALA A 454 -26.52 -30.40 54.38
CA ALA A 454 -27.11 -30.01 55.66
C ALA A 454 -26.11 -29.24 56.53
N GLN A 455 -24.86 -29.73 56.63
CA GLN A 455 -23.80 -29.05 57.36
C GLN A 455 -23.46 -27.69 56.75
N THR A 456 -23.43 -27.56 55.41
CA THR A 456 -23.21 -26.25 54.75
C THR A 456 -24.36 -25.28 55.03
N ARG A 457 -25.60 -25.76 54.98
CA ARG A 457 -26.79 -24.96 55.31
C ARG A 457 -26.70 -24.41 56.74
N ASP A 458 -26.37 -25.30 57.68
CA ASP A 458 -26.32 -24.97 59.11
C ASP A 458 -25.11 -24.08 59.43
N LEU A 459 -23.99 -24.24 58.72
CA LEU A 459 -22.77 -23.42 58.85
C LEU A 459 -23.00 -21.94 58.55
N PHE A 460 -23.83 -21.63 57.57
CA PHE A 460 -24.11 -20.25 57.14
C PHE A 460 -25.52 -19.77 57.51
N HIS A 461 -26.27 -20.56 58.28
CA HIS A 461 -27.68 -20.31 58.61
C HIS A 461 -28.52 -19.90 57.38
N THR A 462 -28.27 -20.55 56.24
CA THR A 462 -28.90 -20.22 54.96
C THR A 462 -29.99 -21.23 54.58
N SER A 463 -30.71 -20.98 53.49
CA SER A 463 -31.66 -21.95 52.93
C SER A 463 -30.94 -23.04 52.12
N ARG A 464 -31.62 -24.18 51.92
CA ARG A 464 -31.09 -25.29 51.10
C ARG A 464 -30.74 -24.85 49.68
N LYS A 465 -31.49 -23.90 49.12
CA LYS A 465 -31.28 -23.35 47.77
C LYS A 465 -29.88 -22.76 47.60
N TYR A 466 -29.48 -21.84 48.49
CA TYR A 466 -28.18 -21.15 48.41
C TYR A 466 -27.01 -22.08 48.71
N ALA A 467 -27.13 -22.93 49.73
CA ALA A 467 -26.10 -23.90 50.08
C ALA A 467 -25.85 -24.91 48.95
N GLN A 468 -26.91 -25.38 48.28
CA GLN A 468 -26.79 -26.30 47.16
C GLN A 468 -26.13 -25.63 45.95
N ALA A 469 -26.61 -24.44 45.56
CA ALA A 469 -26.06 -23.69 44.42
C ALA A 469 -24.57 -23.40 44.58
N LEU A 470 -24.13 -23.00 45.78
CA LEU A 470 -22.72 -22.76 46.06
C LEU A 470 -21.89 -24.05 45.93
N LEU A 471 -22.36 -25.16 46.51
CA LEU A 471 -21.62 -26.42 46.45
C LEU A 471 -21.54 -26.99 45.03
N GLU A 472 -22.60 -26.87 44.23
CA GLU A 472 -22.59 -27.27 42.81
C GLU A 472 -21.61 -26.41 42.00
N HIS A 473 -21.60 -25.10 42.22
CA HIS A 473 -20.62 -24.21 41.61
C HIS A 473 -19.18 -24.61 41.96
N LEU A 474 -18.90 -24.92 43.23
CA LEU A 474 -17.57 -25.39 43.67
C LEU A 474 -17.18 -26.73 43.06
N ASP A 475 -18.15 -27.60 42.78
CA ASP A 475 -17.90 -28.83 42.03
C ASP A 475 -17.52 -28.53 40.57
N GLU A 476 -18.22 -27.60 39.92
CA GLU A 476 -17.97 -27.19 38.52
C GLU A 476 -16.60 -26.54 38.32
N ILE A 477 -16.18 -25.66 39.25
CA ILE A 477 -14.86 -25.01 39.19
C ILE A 477 -13.73 -25.88 39.77
N GLY A 478 -14.02 -27.12 40.17
CA GLY A 478 -13.04 -28.10 40.65
C GLY A 478 -12.47 -27.80 42.03
N VAL A 479 -13.20 -27.09 42.89
CA VAL A 479 -12.82 -26.85 44.30
C VAL A 479 -13.27 -27.99 45.21
N THR A 480 -14.44 -28.58 44.92
CA THR A 480 -14.97 -29.74 45.64
C THR A 480 -15.32 -30.87 44.68
N ARG A 481 -15.47 -32.09 45.21
CA ARG A 481 -15.96 -33.25 44.47
C ARG A 481 -17.03 -33.97 45.27
N ARG A 482 -18.15 -34.26 44.63
CA ARG A 482 -19.26 -35.01 45.23
C ARG A 482 -18.96 -36.52 45.29
N VAL A 483 -19.08 -37.11 46.47
CA VAL A 483 -18.94 -38.54 46.75
C VAL A 483 -20.16 -38.99 47.56
N GLY A 484 -21.18 -39.52 46.86
CA GLY A 484 -22.47 -39.84 47.47
C GLY A 484 -23.22 -38.58 47.93
N ASP A 485 -23.55 -38.54 49.22
CA ASP A 485 -24.24 -37.43 49.89
C ASP A 485 -23.29 -36.38 50.48
N GLU A 486 -21.98 -36.65 50.42
CA GLU A 486 -20.93 -35.77 50.95
C GLU A 486 -20.10 -35.16 49.82
N ARG A 487 -19.38 -34.08 50.15
CA ARG A 487 -18.37 -33.48 49.29
C ARG A 487 -17.02 -33.50 49.98
N VAL A 488 -15.97 -33.79 49.22
CA VAL A 488 -14.58 -33.76 49.64
C VAL A 488 -13.80 -32.72 48.82
N LEU A 489 -12.65 -32.27 49.31
CA LEU A 489 -11.78 -31.38 48.53
C LEU A 489 -11.26 -32.12 47.30
N ALA A 490 -11.32 -31.47 46.13
CA ALA A 490 -11.11 -32.10 44.82
C ALA A 490 -9.66 -32.46 44.50
#